data_AF-A0A4Y7U413-F1
#
_entry.id   AF-A0A4Y7U413-F1
#
_cell.length_a   1.000
_cell.length_b   1.000
_cell.length_c   1.000
_cell.angle_alpha   90.00
_cell.angle_beta   90.00
_cell.angle_gamma   90.00
#
_symmetry.space_group_name_H-M   'P 1'
#
loop_
_entity.id
_entity.type
_entity.pdbx_description
1 polymer ?
#
loop_
_entity_poly.entity_id
_entity_poly.type
_entity_poly.pdbx_seq_one_letter_code
_entity_poly.pdbx_strand_id
1 'polypeptide(L)'
;IMPAHIGFESAIGKDCQTLTRSILAENSPYYETGVKIGYTSESGKWYLAGMYLNGWQRTQKAEGNQTPAFGTQVTYKPSDRVVLNWSTYVGNEQPDMDKKWRYFNNFYGQFKVTDKTNITAGFDVGSQQAAKN
;
A
#
# COMPACT_ATOMS: atom_id res chain seq x y z
N ILE A 1 -2.20 -11.88 8.74
CA ILE A 1 -2.21 -11.58 7.29
C ILE A 1 -3.42 -10.68 7.04
N MET A 2 -3.25 -9.59 6.32
CA MET A 2 -4.29 -8.61 5.99
C MET A 2 -4.14 -8.18 4.52
N PRO A 3 -5.19 -7.66 3.87
CA PRO A 3 -5.05 -7.01 2.56
C PRO A 3 -4.02 -5.89 2.63
N ALA A 4 -3.25 -5.70 1.57
CA ALA A 4 -2.26 -4.64 1.52
C ALA A 4 -2.93 -3.26 1.62
N HIS A 5 -2.27 -2.33 2.31
CA HIS A 5 -2.70 -0.94 2.36
C HIS A 5 -2.33 -0.14 1.09
N ILE A 6 -1.45 -0.70 0.26
CA ILE A 6 -0.93 -0.10 -0.96
C ILE A 6 -1.75 -0.59 -2.15
N GLY A 7 -2.05 0.33 -3.07
CA GLY A 7 -2.76 0.02 -4.31
C GLY A 7 -4.26 0.26 -4.21
N PHE A 8 -4.87 0.41 -5.38
CA PHE A 8 -6.32 0.53 -5.58
C PHE A 8 -6.90 -0.70 -6.29
N GLU A 9 -6.05 -1.70 -6.57
CA GLU A 9 -6.42 -3.01 -7.11
C GLU A 9 -6.13 -4.09 -6.06
N SER A 10 -6.77 -5.27 -6.20
CA SER A 10 -6.75 -6.32 -5.19
C SER A 10 -6.53 -7.70 -5.82
N ALA A 11 -5.98 -8.65 -5.06
CA ALA A 11 -5.95 -10.07 -5.45
C ALA A 11 -7.37 -10.65 -5.66
N ILE A 12 -8.39 -10.01 -5.08
CA ILE A 12 -9.79 -10.38 -5.26
C ILE A 12 -10.34 -9.62 -6.47
N GLY A 13 -10.58 -10.34 -7.58
CA GLY A 13 -10.99 -9.73 -8.85
C GLY A 13 -12.30 -8.94 -8.79
N LYS A 14 -13.29 -9.40 -8.00
CA LYS A 14 -14.57 -8.71 -7.83
C LYS A 14 -14.46 -7.32 -7.18
N ASP A 15 -13.34 -7.03 -6.53
CA ASP A 15 -13.09 -5.74 -5.87
C ASP A 15 -12.35 -4.75 -6.81
N CYS A 16 -11.97 -5.19 -8.01
CA CYS A 16 -11.28 -4.37 -9.01
C CYS A 16 -12.27 -3.71 -9.98
N GLN A 17 -11.97 -2.48 -10.41
CA GLN A 17 -12.79 -1.76 -11.39
C GLN A 17 -12.66 -2.30 -12.82
N THR A 18 -11.54 -2.96 -13.14
CA THR A 18 -11.21 -3.49 -14.45
C THR A 18 -11.21 -5.02 -14.45
N LEU A 19 -11.49 -5.63 -15.62
CA LEU A 19 -11.52 -7.08 -15.79
C LEU A 19 -10.15 -7.73 -15.54
N THR A 20 -9.10 -7.05 -15.98
CA THR A 20 -7.71 -7.46 -15.81
C THR A 20 -6.98 -6.44 -14.96
N ARG A 21 -5.95 -6.89 -14.25
CA ARG A 21 -5.12 -6.02 -13.43
C ARG A 21 -4.13 -5.24 -14.27
N SER A 22 -3.77 -4.06 -13.79
CA SER A 22 -2.67 -3.31 -14.39
C SER A 22 -1.32 -3.96 -14.06
N ILE A 23 -0.30 -3.65 -14.87
CA ILE A 23 1.09 -3.99 -14.55
C ILE A 23 1.56 -3.33 -13.25
N LEU A 24 0.97 -2.18 -12.88
CA LEU A 24 1.28 -1.49 -11.64
C LEU A 24 0.87 -2.33 -10.43
N ALA A 25 -0.32 -2.94 -10.45
CA ALA A 25 -0.79 -3.81 -9.37
C ALA A 25 0.16 -5.00 -9.14
N GLU A 26 0.68 -5.60 -10.20
CA GLU A 26 1.66 -6.70 -10.12
C GLU A 26 3.01 -6.27 -9.52
N ASN A 27 3.34 -4.97 -9.57
CA ASN A 27 4.55 -4.41 -8.94
C ASN A 27 4.32 -3.97 -7.49
N SER A 28 3.10 -4.13 -6.96
CA SER A 28 2.68 -3.73 -5.61
C SER A 28 2.28 -4.96 -4.77
N PRO A 29 2.25 -4.87 -3.43
CA PRO A 29 1.90 -6.02 -2.60
C PRO A 29 0.38 -6.25 -2.60
N TYR A 30 -0.06 -7.50 -2.69
CA TYR A 30 -1.49 -7.84 -2.55
C TYR A 30 -1.93 -8.09 -1.10
N TYR A 31 -0.99 -8.51 -0.26
CA TYR A 31 -1.22 -8.78 1.15
C TYR A 31 -0.01 -8.34 1.97
N GLU A 32 -0.26 -8.17 3.26
CA GLU A 32 0.75 -7.82 4.23
C GLU A 32 0.57 -8.62 5.51
N THR A 33 1.65 -8.82 6.25
CA THR A 33 1.60 -9.48 7.55
C THR A 33 2.35 -8.64 8.56
N GLY A 34 1.72 -8.42 9.72
CA GLY A 34 2.25 -7.55 10.75
C GLY A 34 1.12 -7.00 11.61
N VAL A 35 1.39 -5.85 12.23
CA VAL A 35 0.45 -5.12 13.07
C VAL A 35 0.06 -3.82 12.37
N LYS A 36 -1.24 -3.52 12.36
CA LYS A 36 -1.81 -2.27 11.84
C LYS A 36 -2.55 -1.56 12.96
N ILE A 37 -2.27 -0.28 13.15
CA ILE A 37 -3.06 0.63 13.97
C ILE A 37 -3.67 1.68 13.06
N GLY A 38 -4.97 1.94 13.23
CA GLY A 38 -5.71 2.89 12.41
C GLY A 38 -6.59 3.80 13.24
N TYR A 39 -6.79 5.01 12.76
CA TYR A 39 -7.66 6.03 13.33
C TYR A 39 -8.52 6.64 12.23
N THR A 40 -9.82 6.70 12.46
CA THR A 40 -10.77 7.43 11.62
C THR A 40 -11.23 8.65 12.39
N SER A 41 -11.16 9.83 11.77
CA SER A 41 -11.66 11.06 12.39
C SER A 41 -13.16 10.97 12.68
N GLU A 42 -13.65 11.72 13.68
CA GLU A 42 -15.09 11.79 14.01
C GLU A 42 -15.97 12.13 12.80
N SER A 43 -15.48 13.01 11.91
CA SER A 43 -16.17 13.38 10.68
C SER A 43 -16.24 12.27 9.61
N GLY A 44 -15.51 11.17 9.79
CA GLY A 44 -15.35 10.09 8.80
C GLY A 44 -14.49 10.46 7.58
N LYS A 45 -14.07 11.72 7.43
CA LYS A 45 -13.36 12.21 6.25
C LYS A 45 -11.90 11.77 6.19
N TRP A 46 -11.25 11.59 7.34
CA TRP A 46 -9.86 11.18 7.41
C TRP A 46 -9.72 9.79 7.99
N TYR A 47 -8.92 8.97 7.33
CA TYR A 47 -8.39 7.72 7.87
C TYR A 47 -6.87 7.76 7.84
N LEU A 48 -6.26 7.48 8.97
CA LEU A 48 -4.82 7.42 9.17
C LEU A 48 -4.47 6.04 9.68
N ALA A 49 -3.44 5.40 9.13
CA ALA A 49 -2.93 4.16 9.67
C ALA A 49 -1.41 4.10 9.63
N GLY A 50 -0.85 3.42 10.62
CA GLY A 50 0.55 3.04 10.71
C GLY A 50 0.67 1.54 10.86
N MET A 51 1.69 0.96 10.23
CA MET A 51 1.90 -0.47 10.19
C MET A 51 3.35 -0.82 10.53
N TYR A 52 3.52 -1.90 11.29
CA TYR A 52 4.78 -2.63 11.42
C TYR A 52 4.62 -3.95 10.68
N LEU A 53 5.47 -4.20 9.70
CA LEU A 53 5.30 -5.27 8.71
C LEU A 53 6.47 -6.27 8.75
N ASN A 54 6.19 -7.49 8.29
CA ASN A 54 7.19 -8.55 8.11
C ASN A 54 8.01 -8.39 6.82
N GLY A 55 7.59 -7.52 5.91
CA GLY A 55 8.25 -7.28 4.62
C GLY A 55 7.24 -7.01 3.50
N TRP A 56 7.76 -6.84 2.29
CA TRP A 56 6.96 -6.62 1.07
C TRP A 56 6.32 -7.93 0.62
N GLN A 57 5.02 -8.07 0.85
CA GLN A 57 4.25 -9.28 0.50
C GLN A 57 4.88 -10.56 1.09
N ARG A 58 5.17 -10.53 2.40
CA ARG A 58 5.76 -11.65 3.14
C ARG A 58 4.90 -12.07 4.34
N THR A 59 4.66 -13.37 4.47
CA THR A 59 4.02 -13.94 5.66
C THR A 59 4.98 -14.01 6.84
N GLN A 60 6.22 -14.45 6.59
CA GLN A 60 7.31 -14.50 7.58
C GLN A 60 8.45 -13.60 7.13
N LYS A 61 9.18 -13.02 8.09
CA LYS A 61 10.39 -12.23 7.82
C LYS A 61 11.42 -13.07 7.06
N ALA A 62 12.24 -12.42 6.24
CA ALA A 62 13.39 -13.07 5.64
C ALA A 62 14.33 -13.60 6.74
N GLU A 63 14.92 -14.77 6.52
CA GLU A 63 15.87 -15.34 7.45
C GLU A 63 17.06 -14.38 7.64
N GLY A 64 17.47 -14.15 8.89
CA GLY A 64 18.54 -13.21 9.20
C GLY A 64 18.21 -11.73 8.96
N ASN A 65 16.95 -11.36 8.78
CA ASN A 65 16.50 -9.97 8.67
C ASN A 65 15.76 -9.52 9.94
N GLN A 66 16.45 -8.79 10.80
CA GLN A 66 15.86 -8.15 11.99
C GLN A 66 15.41 -6.72 11.71
N THR A 67 15.72 -6.18 10.53
CA THR A 67 15.34 -4.83 10.15
C THR A 67 13.80 -4.70 10.12
N PRO A 68 13.24 -3.63 10.72
CA PRO A 68 11.80 -3.40 10.67
C PRO A 68 11.37 -2.92 9.27
N ALA A 69 10.16 -3.31 8.86
CA ALA A 69 9.45 -2.71 7.75
C ALA A 69 8.25 -1.94 8.28
N PHE A 70 7.99 -0.78 7.71
CA PHE A 70 6.92 0.11 8.12
C PHE A 70 6.06 0.49 6.93
N GLY A 71 4.80 0.78 7.22
CA GLY A 71 3.91 1.42 6.26
C GLY A 71 3.07 2.50 6.89
N THR A 72 2.65 3.46 6.07
CA THR A 72 1.69 4.49 6.48
C THR A 72 0.59 4.61 5.45
N GLN A 73 -0.63 4.91 5.89
CA GLN A 73 -1.75 5.17 5.01
C GLN A 73 -2.48 6.44 5.45
N VAL A 74 -2.74 7.32 4.50
CA VAL A 74 -3.57 8.51 4.67
C VAL A 74 -4.64 8.45 3.60
N THR A 75 -5.89 8.35 4.01
CA THR A 75 -7.05 8.41 3.11
C THR A 75 -7.92 9.61 3.47
N TYR A 76 -8.24 10.43 2.48
CA TYR A 76 -9.14 11.56 2.59
C TYR A 76 -10.38 11.37 1.72
N LYS A 77 -11.55 11.49 2.34
CA LYS A 77 -12.87 11.37 1.73
C LYS A 77 -13.66 12.65 1.98
N PRO A 78 -13.48 13.70 1.15
CA PRO A 78 -14.19 14.97 1.35
C PRO A 78 -15.71 14.84 1.19
N SER A 79 -16.16 13.83 0.43
CA SER A 79 -17.55 13.43 0.22
C SER A 79 -17.61 11.94 -0.17
N ASP A 80 -18.82 11.39 -0.30
CA ASP A 80 -19.03 9.99 -0.72
C ASP A 80 -18.64 9.70 -2.18
N ARG A 81 -18.27 10.74 -2.95
CA ARG A 81 -17.92 10.62 -4.37
C ARG A 81 -16.42 10.64 -4.64
N VAL A 82 -15.61 10.98 -3.64
CA VAL A 82 -14.17 11.22 -3.81
C VAL A 82 -13.41 10.48 -2.72
N VAL A 83 -12.43 9.68 -3.13
CA VAL A 83 -11.44 9.06 -2.25
C VAL A 83 -10.07 9.46 -2.75
N LEU A 84 -9.26 10.06 -1.90
CA LEU A 84 -7.84 10.30 -2.16
C LEU A 84 -7.04 9.48 -1.17
N ASN A 85 -6.03 8.76 -1.64
CA ASN A 85 -5.19 7.91 -0.81
C ASN A 85 -3.72 8.16 -1.12
N TRP A 86 -2.93 8.20 -0.06
CA TRP A 86 -1.49 8.09 -0.12
C TRP A 86 -1.04 6.99 0.83
N SER A 87 -0.20 6.09 0.34
CA SER A 87 0.35 4.99 1.13
C SER A 87 1.84 4.88 0.90
N THR A 88 2.57 4.50 1.96
CA THR A 88 4.02 4.38 1.90
C THR A 88 4.49 3.04 2.44
N TYR A 89 5.61 2.59 1.94
CA TYR A 89 6.36 1.47 2.49
C TYR A 89 7.82 1.86 2.63
N VAL A 90 8.40 1.51 3.77
CA VAL A 90 9.84 1.62 4.02
C VAL A 90 10.32 0.36 4.72
N GLY A 91 11.20 -0.40 4.09
CA GLY A 91 11.67 -1.66 4.68
C GLY A 91 12.85 -2.27 3.95
N ASN A 92 13.48 -3.25 4.59
CA ASN A 92 14.53 -4.07 4.01
C ASN A 92 13.98 -5.47 3.72
N GLU A 93 14.19 -5.98 2.51
CA GLU A 93 13.76 -7.32 2.10
C GLU A 93 14.87 -8.37 2.14
N GLN A 94 16.10 -7.98 2.49
CA GLN A 94 17.29 -8.82 2.48
C GLN A 94 17.75 -9.18 3.90
N PRO A 95 18.57 -10.23 4.10
CA PRO A 95 19.26 -10.44 5.37
C PRO A 95 20.05 -9.21 5.82
N ASP A 96 20.25 -9.02 7.12
CA ASP A 96 20.90 -7.80 7.65
C ASP A 96 22.34 -7.61 7.14
N MET A 97 23.02 -8.70 6.77
CA MET A 97 24.35 -8.66 6.13
C MET A 97 24.34 -7.96 4.77
N ASP A 98 23.24 -8.07 4.01
CA ASP A 98 23.06 -7.51 2.66
C ASP A 98 21.88 -6.54 2.58
N LYS A 99 21.61 -5.85 3.70
CA LYS A 99 20.50 -4.90 3.87
C LYS A 99 20.39 -3.94 2.68
N LYS A 100 19.21 -3.94 2.05
CA LYS A 100 18.81 -3.03 0.97
C LYS A 100 17.45 -2.43 1.28
N TRP A 101 17.44 -1.14 1.56
CA TRP A 101 16.21 -0.41 1.79
C TRP A 101 15.42 -0.21 0.50
N ARG A 102 14.11 -0.45 0.62
CA ARG A 102 13.09 -0.08 -0.35
C ARG A 102 12.25 1.04 0.23
N TYR A 103 12.01 2.05 -0.59
CA TYR A 103 11.04 3.12 -0.35
C TYR A 103 10.00 3.05 -1.44
N PHE A 104 8.73 3.08 -1.07
CA PHE A 104 7.64 3.04 -2.04
C PHE A 104 6.54 3.99 -1.61
N ASN A 105 5.96 4.67 -2.59
CA ASN A 105 4.83 5.56 -2.43
C ASN A 105 3.79 5.21 -3.48
N ASN A 106 2.55 5.07 -3.03
CA ASN A 106 1.39 4.86 -3.87
C ASN A 106 0.44 6.04 -3.67
N PHE A 107 0.07 6.68 -4.76
CA PHE A 107 -0.89 7.78 -4.78
C PHE A 107 -2.05 7.40 -5.68
N TYR A 108 -3.28 7.55 -5.20
CA TYR A 108 -4.43 7.42 -6.06
C TYR A 108 -5.61 8.28 -5.63
N GLY A 109 -6.46 8.59 -6.59
CA GLY A 109 -7.77 9.18 -6.42
C GLY A 109 -8.82 8.32 -7.11
N GLN A 110 -9.95 8.11 -6.45
CA GLN A 110 -11.15 7.50 -7.02
C GLN A 110 -12.27 8.52 -7.02
N PHE A 111 -12.91 8.70 -8.17
CA PHE A 111 -13.92 9.73 -8.41
C PHE A 111 -15.17 9.09 -9.01
N LYS A 112 -16.27 9.13 -8.26
CA LYS A 112 -17.60 8.82 -8.79
C LYS A 112 -18.10 10.04 -9.57
N VAL A 113 -17.91 10.05 -10.88
CA VAL A 113 -18.28 11.18 -11.76
C VAL A 113 -19.79 11.19 -11.98
N THR A 114 -20.39 10.03 -12.27
CA THR A 114 -21.84 9.83 -12.38
C THR A 114 -22.25 8.57 -11.60
N ASP A 115 -23.52 8.19 -11.59
CA ASP A 115 -23.93 6.92 -10.99
C ASP A 115 -23.49 5.68 -11.79
N LYS A 116 -23.04 5.86 -13.04
CA LYS A 116 -22.58 4.79 -13.93
C LYS A 116 -21.11 4.90 -14.31
N THR A 117 -20.42 5.95 -13.85
CA THR A 117 -19.04 6.25 -14.27
C THR A 117 -18.17 6.55 -13.07
N ASN A 118 -17.18 5.69 -12.85
CA ASN A 118 -16.11 5.88 -11.89
C ASN A 118 -14.79 6.05 -12.64
N ILE A 119 -13.91 6.90 -12.11
CA ILE A 119 -12.56 7.10 -12.60
C ILE A 119 -11.61 6.83 -11.44
N THR A 120 -10.60 6.01 -11.68
CA THR A 120 -9.44 5.88 -10.79
C THR A 120 -8.21 6.39 -11.51
N ALA A 121 -7.49 7.29 -10.87
CA ALA A 121 -6.21 7.80 -11.34
C ALA A 121 -5.19 7.59 -10.23
N GLY A 122 -4.04 7.01 -10.56
CA GLY A 122 -3.00 6.78 -9.57
C GLY A 122 -1.65 6.53 -10.22
N PHE A 123 -0.61 6.67 -9.42
CA PHE A 123 0.77 6.40 -9.81
C PHE A 123 1.58 5.95 -8.60
N ASP A 124 2.65 5.22 -8.89
CA ASP A 124 3.57 4.72 -7.90
C ASP A 124 4.96 5.29 -8.12
N VAL A 125 5.66 5.56 -7.03
CA VAL A 125 7.07 5.98 -7.05
C VAL A 125 7.81 5.16 -6.01
N GLY A 126 8.79 4.40 -6.47
CA GLY A 126 9.60 3.57 -5.61
C GLY A 126 11.08 3.61 -5.97
N SER A 127 11.92 3.33 -4.98
CA SER A 127 13.35 3.14 -5.15
C SER A 127 13.82 2.02 -4.24
N GLN A 128 14.85 1.30 -4.68
CA GLN A 128 15.51 0.27 -3.88
C GLN A 128 17.01 0.39 -4.02
N GLN A 129 17.73 0.25 -2.91
CA GLN A 129 19.18 0.22 -2.92
C GLN A 129 19.70 -0.97 -3.76
N ALA A 130 20.69 -0.71 -4.62
CA ALA A 130 21.34 -1.75 -5.42
C ALA A 130 22.34 -2.56 -4.58
N ALA A 131 23.07 -1.88 -3.69
CA ALA A 131 24.05 -2.45 -2.78
C ALA A 131 23.90 -1.83 -1.38
N LYS A 132 24.43 -2.55 -0.38
CA LYS A 132 24.53 -2.06 0.99
C LYS A 132 25.67 -1.03 1.08
N ASN A 133 25.42 0.08 1.76
CA ASN A 133 26.45 1.06 2.15
C ASN A 133 27.10 0.67 3.48
#